data_AF-A0A556RSJ9-F1
#
_entry.id   AF-A0A556RSJ9-F1
#
_cell.length_a   1.000
_cell.length_b   1.000
_cell.length_c   1.000
_cell.angle_alpha   90.00
_cell.angle_beta   90.00
_cell.angle_gamma   90.00
#
_symmetry.space_group_name_H-M   'P 1'
#
loop_
_entity.id
_entity.type
_entity.pdbx_description
1 polymer ?
#
loop_
_entity_poly.entity_id
_entity_poly.type
_entity_poly.pdbx_seq_one_letter_code
_entity_poly.pdbx_strand_id
1 'polypeptide(L)' 'MGTMKMARKYQITAEVKKGDQEWASVVLNRDSPMTEESLAKSFATVKGAFGNSKIDVQVRNFECVRV' A
#
# COMPACT_ATOMS: atom_id res chain seq x y z
N MET A 1 -1.63 -1.27 28.79
CA MET A 1 -2.40 -1.26 27.52
C MET A 1 -1.86 -2.40 26.66
N GLY A 2 -2.63 -3.49 26.52
CA GLY A 2 -2.19 -4.66 25.77
C GLY A 2 -2.08 -4.34 24.29
N THR A 3 -0.91 -4.52 23.71
CA THR A 3 -0.74 -4.53 22.25
C THR A 3 -1.44 -5.78 21.73
N MET A 4 -2.67 -5.64 21.27
CA MET A 4 -3.36 -6.71 20.55
C MET A 4 -2.47 -7.11 19.37
N LYS A 5 -1.87 -8.30 19.43
CA LYS A 5 -1.24 -8.94 18.27
C LYS A 5 -2.34 -9.13 17.24
N MET A 6 -2.50 -8.15 16.34
CA MET A 6 -3.44 -8.25 15.23
C MET A 6 -3.05 -9.47 14.39
N ALA A 7 -3.91 -10.48 14.39
CA ALA A 7 -3.77 -11.63 13.52
C ALA A 7 -3.73 -11.12 12.07
N ARG A 8 -2.63 -11.41 11.37
CA ARG A 8 -2.46 -11.08 9.95
C ARG A 8 -3.47 -11.94 9.19
N LYS A 9 -4.57 -11.35 8.73
CA LYS A 9 -5.67 -12.07 8.06
C LYS A 9 -5.60 -11.94 6.55
N TYR A 10 -4.90 -10.92 6.05
CA TYR A 10 -4.79 -10.63 4.62
C TYR A 10 -3.36 -10.25 4.28
N GLN A 11 -2.84 -10.86 3.22
CA GLN A 11 -1.59 -10.49 2.59
C GLN A 11 -1.92 -9.83 1.25
N ILE A 12 -1.45 -8.59 1.10
CA ILE A 12 -1.59 -7.82 -0.13
C ILE A 12 -0.24 -7.77 -0.82
N THR A 13 -0.18 -8.23 -2.05
CA THR A 13 1.01 -8.16 -2.91
C THR A 13 0.68 -7.30 -4.12
N ALA A 14 1.56 -6.35 -4.46
CA ALA A 14 1.38 -5.54 -5.65
C ALA A 14 2.72 -5.00 -6.13
N GLU A 15 2.77 -4.52 -7.36
CA GLU A 15 3.87 -3.70 -7.85
C GLU A 15 3.40 -2.26 -7.96
N VAL A 16 4.15 -1.34 -7.36
CA VAL A 16 3.85 0.09 -7.35
C VAL A 16 4.94 0.87 -8.06
N LYS A 17 4.53 1.82 -8.90
CA LYS A 17 5.41 2.80 -9.53
C LYS A 17 4.96 4.19 -9.09
N LYS A 18 5.90 5.02 -8.64
CA LYS A 18 5.63 6.39 -8.16
C LYS A 18 6.28 7.40 -9.11
N GLY A 19 5.48 8.11 -9.90
CA GLY A 19 5.99 9.03 -10.92
C GLY A 19 6.97 8.32 -11.86
N ASP A 20 8.17 8.87 -12.01
CA ASP A 20 9.22 8.32 -12.86
C ASP A 20 10.13 7.27 -12.18
N GLN A 21 9.76 6.78 -10.98
CA GLN A 21 10.51 5.71 -10.30
C GLN A 21 10.34 4.35 -10.99
N GLU A 22 11.24 3.41 -10.69
CA GLU A 22 11.08 2.02 -11.13
C GLU A 22 9.93 1.32 -10.40
N TRP A 23 9.44 0.23 -10.98
CA TRP A 23 8.43 -0.61 -10.34
C TRP A 23 9.02 -1.29 -9.11
N ALA A 24 8.35 -1.15 -7.97
CA ALA A 24 8.75 -1.78 -6.73
C ALA A 24 7.66 -2.75 -6.27
N SER A 25 8.03 -3.99 -5.96
CA SER A 25 7.12 -4.96 -5.36
C SER A 25 6.90 -4.64 -3.89
N VAL A 26 5.65 -4.59 -3.46
CA VAL A 26 5.23 -4.35 -2.08
C VAL A 26 4.45 -5.54 -1.56
N VAL A 27 4.74 -5.92 -0.32
CA VAL A 27 4.00 -6.94 0.42
C VAL A 27 3.51 -6.30 1.71
N LEU A 28 2.20 -6.16 1.86
CA LEU A 28 1.57 -5.61 3.05
C LEU A 28 0.79 -6.69 3.76
N ASN A 29 0.92 -6.74 5.07
CA ASN A 29 0.12 -7.63 5.91
C ASN A 29 -0.91 -6.78 6.65
N ARG A 30 -2.20 -7.11 6.50
CA ARG A 30 -3.31 -6.38 7.11
C ARG A 30 -4.30 -7.32 7.79
N ASP A 31 -5.09 -6.73 8.67
CA ASP A 31 -6.22 -7.33 9.36
C ASP A 31 -7.52 -7.24 8.54
N SER A 32 -7.58 -6.31 7.58
CA SER A 32 -8.72 -6.05 6.70
C SER A 32 -8.35 -6.20 5.22
N PRO A 33 -9.30 -6.55 4.34
CA PRO A 33 -9.08 -6.50 2.90
C PRO A 33 -8.80 -5.05 2.47
N MET A 34 -8.04 -4.90 1.40
CA MET A 34 -7.71 -3.62 0.77
C MET A 34 -7.99 -3.73 -0.73
N THR A 35 -8.24 -2.59 -1.38
CA THR A 35 -8.39 -2.48 -2.83
C THR A 35 -7.17 -1.83 -3.45
N GLU A 36 -6.97 -2.04 -4.74
CA GLU A 36 -5.89 -1.40 -5.52
C GLU A 36 -5.90 0.13 -5.37
N GLU A 37 -7.07 0.77 -5.47
CA GLU A 37 -7.21 2.22 -5.27
C GLU A 37 -6.79 2.69 -3.88
N SER A 38 -7.13 1.91 -2.84
CA SER A 38 -6.76 2.23 -1.46
C SER A 38 -5.25 2.06 -1.24
N LEU A 39 -4.65 1.07 -1.91
CA LEU A 39 -3.20 0.88 -1.95
C LEU A 39 -2.53 2.07 -2.64
N ALA A 40 -2.98 2.45 -3.84
CA ALA A 40 -2.48 3.59 -4.59
C ALA A 40 -2.55 4.88 -3.77
N LYS A 41 -3.69 5.17 -3.12
CA LYS A 41 -3.86 6.34 -2.24
C LYS A 41 -2.90 6.33 -1.05
N SER A 42 -2.64 5.17 -0.47
CA SER A 42 -1.70 5.02 0.65
C SER A 42 -0.26 5.36 0.23
N PHE A 43 0.11 5.05 -1.02
CA PHE A 43 1.42 5.36 -1.58
C PHE A 43 1.52 6.74 -2.24
N ALA A 44 0.39 7.31 -2.69
CA ALA A 44 0.32 8.62 -3.32
C ALA A 44 0.44 9.76 -2.29
N THR A 45 0.12 9.48 -1.03
CA THR A 45 0.18 10.48 0.06
C THR A 45 1.55 10.46 0.71
N VAL A 46 2.51 11.17 0.14
CA VAL A 46 3.79 11.44 0.82
C VAL A 46 3.66 12.75 1.58
N LYS A 47 3.61 12.70 2.92
CA LYS A 47 3.71 13.90 3.75
C LYS A 47 5.14 14.45 3.65
N GLY A 48 5.36 15.38 2.72
CA GLY A 48 6.56 16.21 2.70
C GLY A 48 6.44 17.38 3.69
N ALA A 49 7.58 17.90 4.16
CA ALA A 49 7.65 19.04 5.08
C ALA A 49 7.11 20.38 4.50
N PHE A 50 6.83 20.43 3.19
CA PHE A 50 6.45 21.64 2.45
C PHE A 50 5.15 21.50 1.62
N GLY A 51 4.27 20.54 1.96
CA GLY A 51 2.96 20.38 1.35
C GLY A 51 2.70 18.99 0.77
N ASN A 52 1.42 18.71 0.48
CA ASN A 52 0.98 17.45 -0.11
C ASN A 52 1.34 17.41 -1.60
N SER A 53 2.51 16.87 -1.95
CA SER A 53 2.81 16.53 -3.33
C SER A 53 1.99 15.30 -3.73
N LYS A 54 1.01 15.48 -4.64
CA LYS A 54 0.35 14.36 -5.30
C LYS A 54 1.34 13.75 -6.28
N ILE A 55 1.83 12.56 -5.97
CA ILE A 55 2.65 11.78 -6.88
C ILE A 55 1.71 10.84 -7.64
N ASP A 56 1.89 10.73 -8.96
CA ASP A 56 1.18 9.72 -9.75
C ASP A 56 1.61 8.33 -9.28
N VAL A 57 0.66 7.51 -8.85
CA VAL A 57 0.96 6.15 -8.39
C VAL A 57 0.21 5.17 -9.26
N GLN A 58 0.96 4.33 -9.95
CA GLN A 58 0.44 3.21 -10.72
C GLN A 58 0.64 1.93 -9.93
N VAL A 59 -0.38 1.10 -9.94
CA VAL A 59 -0.36 -0.21 -9.29
C VAL A 59 -0.65 -1.26 -10.36
N ARG A 60 0.06 -2.38 -10.31
CA ARG A 60 -0.24 -3.56 -11.14
C ARG A 60 0.01 -4.83 -10.34
N ASN A 61 -0.42 -5.97 -10.89
CA ASN A 61 -0.27 -7.28 -10.25
C ASN A 61 -0.78 -7.27 -8.80
N PHE A 62 -1.90 -6.56 -8.56
CA PHE A 62 -2.51 -6.44 -7.26
C PHE A 62 -3.21 -7.75 -6.89
N GLU A 63 -2.81 -8.33 -5.77
CA GLU A 63 -3.45 -9.49 -5.18
C GLU A 63 -3.70 -9.23 -3.69
N CYS A 64 -4.85 -9.70 -3.22
CA CYS A 64 -5.26 -9.63 -1.82
C CYS A 64 -5.72 -11.02 -1.40
N VAL A 65 -4.86 -11.75 -0.71
CA VAL A 65 -5.10 -13.15 -0.31
C VAL A 65 -5.35 -13.20 1.20
N ARG A 66 -6.37 -13.94 1.62
CA ARG A 66 -6.64 -14.20 3.03
C ARG A 66 -5.66 -15.25 3.56
N VAL A 67 -4.96 -14.96 4.66
CA VAL A 67 -3.96 -15.81 5.32
C VAL A 67 -4.35 -16.13 6.76
#